data_AF-A0A3S5AZE0-F1
#
_entry.id   AF-A0A3S5AZE0-F1
#
_cell.length_a   1.000
_cell.length_b   1.000
_cell.length_c   1.000
_cell.angle_alpha   90.00
_cell.angle_beta   90.00
_cell.angle_gamma   90.00
#
_symmetry.space_group_name_H-M   'P 1'
#
loop_
_entity.id
_entity.type
_entity.pdbx_description
1 polymer ?
#
loop_
_entity_poly.entity_id
_entity_poly.type
_entity_poly.pdbx_seq_one_letter_code
_entity_poly.pdbx_strand_id
1 'polypeptide(L)' 'MHNLGAFITLYGSHEQGGMNPKFTSFKEVPHPNVRPMAYANPLLSLLA' A
#
# COMPACT_ATOMS: atom_id res chain seq x y z
N MET A 1 -4.97 10.92 -4.08
CA MET A 1 -3.97 10.00 -3.48
C MET A 1 -2.98 9.63 -4.56
N HIS A 2 -1.81 10.27 -4.60
CA HIS A 2 -0.81 10.12 -5.69
C HIS A 2 0.53 9.52 -5.18
N ASN A 3 0.51 8.91 -3.99
CA ASN A 3 1.67 8.18 -3.48
C ASN A 3 1.81 6.83 -4.20
N LEU A 4 3.05 6.43 -4.48
CA LEU A 4 3.34 5.09 -4.98
C LEU A 4 3.16 4.07 -3.86
N GLY A 5 2.63 2.89 -4.19
CA GLY A 5 2.67 1.73 -3.31
C GLY A 5 4.05 1.08 -3.37
N ALA A 6 4.46 0.40 -2.30
CA ALA A 6 5.67 -0.41 -2.32
C ALA A 6 5.51 -1.66 -1.46
N PHE A 7 6.18 -2.74 -1.85
CA PHE A 7 6.33 -3.93 -1.02
C PHE A 7 7.81 -4.32 -0.91
N ILE A 8 8.14 -5.03 0.16
CA ILE A 8 9.49 -5.47 0.46
C ILE A 8 9.56 -6.97 0.21
N THR A 9 10.47 -7.40 -0.65
CA THR A 9 10.81 -8.81 -0.80
C THR A 9 12.03 -9.12 0.04
N LEU A 10 11.91 -10.13 0.90
CA LEU A 10 12.98 -10.62 1.74
C LEU A 10 13.37 -12.00 1.24
N TYR A 11 14.64 -12.18 0.90
CA TYR A 11 15.20 -13.48 0.52
C TYR A 11 15.97 -14.04 1.71
N GLY A 12 15.63 -15.26 2.12
CA GLY A 12 16.35 -15.96 3.19
C GLY A 12 17.80 -16.21 2.77
N SER A 13 18.75 -15.84 3.62
CA SER A 13 20.16 -16.22 3.49
C SER A 13 20.64 -16.75 4.84
N HIS A 14 21.50 -17.76 4.80
CA HIS A 14 22.11 -18.37 5.99
C HIS A 14 23.34 -17.60 6.49
N GLU A 15 23.64 -16.46 5.87
CA GLU A 15 24.79 -15.61 6.15
C GLU A 15 24.45 -14.58 7.24
N GLN A 16 25.40 -14.28 8.12
CA GLN A 16 25.23 -13.24 9.14
C GLN A 16 25.18 -11.86 8.45
N GLY A 17 24.03 -11.20 8.49
CA GLY A 17 23.74 -9.99 7.72
C GLY A 17 22.99 -10.23 6.39
N GLY A 18 22.59 -11.48 6.13
CA GLY A 18 21.65 -11.82 5.06
C GLY A 18 20.24 -11.27 5.32
N MET A 19 19.35 -11.42 4.32
CA MET A 19 17.96 -10.89 4.34
C MET A 19 17.84 -9.38 4.07
N ASN A 20 18.60 -8.87 3.10
CA ASN A 20 18.48 -7.48 2.67
C ASN A 20 17.08 -7.17 2.08
N PRO A 21 16.43 -6.06 2.50
CA PRO A 21 15.11 -5.68 2.01
C PRO A 21 15.19 -5.18 0.57
N LYS A 22 14.52 -5.87 -0.36
CA LYS A 22 14.35 -5.42 -1.74
C LYS A 22 13.03 -4.66 -1.88
N PHE A 23 13.10 -3.35 -2.00
CA PHE A 23 11.93 -2.49 -2.20
C PHE A 23 11.50 -2.51 -3.67
N THR A 24 10.24 -2.86 -3.93
CA THR A 24 9.63 -2.78 -5.27
C THR A 24 8.43 -1.85 -5.18
N SER A 25 8.46 -0.74 -5.92
CA SER A 25 7.37 0.23 -5.99
C SER A 25 6.43 -0.04 -7.16
N PHE A 26 5.17 0.33 -7.00
CA PHE A 26 4.14 0.19 -8.03
C PHE A 26 3.16 1.38 -7.99
N LYS A 27 2.49 1.59 -9.12
CA LYS A 27 1.54 2.70 -9.32
C LYS A 27 0.10 2.21 -9.12
N GLU A 28 -0.82 3.13 -8.86
CA GLU A 28 -2.25 2.85 -8.81
C GLU A 28 -2.78 2.22 -10.10
N VAL A 29 -3.82 1.40 -9.95
CA VAL A 29 -4.53 0.74 -11.05
C VAL A 29 -5.98 1.27 -11.09
N PRO A 30 -6.61 1.38 -12.26
CA PRO A 30 -7.99 1.83 -12.35
C PRO A 30 -8.95 0.98 -11.53
N HIS A 31 -9.89 1.63 -10.85
CA HIS A 31 -10.95 0.99 -10.07
C HIS A 31 -12.32 1.56 -10.41
N PRO A 32 -13.43 0.85 -10.10
CA PRO A 32 -14.79 1.36 -10.30
C PRO A 32 -15.05 2.66 -9.54
N ASN A 33 -16.07 3.40 -9.98
CA ASN A 33 -16.45 4.69 -9.39
C ASN A 33 -17.23 4.53 -8.07
N VAL A 34 -16.60 3.92 -7.07
CA VAL A 34 -17.07 3.87 -5.69
C VAL A 34 -16.15 4.75 -4.87
N ARG A 35 -16.73 5.72 -4.15
CA ARG A 35 -15.95 6.67 -3.36
C ARG A 35 -15.28 5.95 -2.18
N PRO A 36 -14.04 6.32 -1.82
CA PRO A 36 -13.46 5.90 -0.55
C PRO A 36 -14.43 6.20 0.60
N MET A 37 -14.53 5.29 1.57
CA MET A 37 -15.40 5.44 2.74
C MET A 37 -16.91 5.54 2.44
N ALA A 38 -17.38 5.11 1.26
CA ALA A 38 -18.81 5.12 0.91
C ALA A 38 -19.74 4.42 1.93
N TYR A 39 -19.21 3.50 2.74
CA TYR A 39 -19.96 2.73 3.74
C TYR A 39 -19.58 3.05 5.20
N ALA A 40 -18.69 4.02 5.42
CA ALA A 40 -18.33 4.43 6.77
C ALA A 40 -19.45 5.24 7.42
N ASN A 41 -19.36 5.44 8.74
CA ASN A 41 -20.31 6.28 9.46
C ASN A 41 -20.38 7.68 8.80
N PRO A 42 -21.58 8.19 8.44
CA PRO A 42 -21.76 9.48 7.78
C PRO A 42 -21.07 10.65 8.49
N LEU A 43 -20.94 10.59 9.82
CA LEU A 43 -20.23 11.61 10.59
C LEU A 43 -18.76 11.77 10.16
N LEU A 44 -18.10 10.66 9.82
CA LEU A 44 -16.71 10.66 9.36
C LEU A 44 -16.57 11.17 7.92
N SER A 45 -17.60 11.00 7.09
CA SER A 45 -17.62 11.52 5.71
C SER A 45 -17.67 13.04 5.63
N LEU A 46 -18.06 13.74 6.70
CA LEU A 46 -18.08 15.21 6.77
C LEU A 46 -16.69 15.81 7.08
N LEU A 47 -15.75 15.00 7.57
CA LEU A 47 -14.40 15.41 7.96
C LEU A 47 -13.33 14.97 6.95
N ALA A 48 -13.74 14.25 5.90
CA ALA A 48 -12.87 13.63 4.90
C ALA A 48 -12.77 14.45 3.61
#